data_AF-A0A662UKW4-F1
#
_entry.id   AF-A0A662UKW4-F1
#
_cell.length_a   1.000
_cell.length_b   1.000
_cell.length_c   1.000
_cell.angle_alpha   90.00
_cell.angle_beta   90.00
_cell.angle_gamma   90.00
#
_symmetry.space_group_name_H-M   'P 1'
#
loop_
_entity.id
_entity.type
_entity.pdbx_description
1 polymer ?
#
loop_
_entity_poly.entity_id
_entity_poly.type
_entity_poly.pdbx_seq_one_letter_code
_entity_poly.pdbx_strand_id
1 'polypeptide(L)'
;MNEPSHHPAKEIWGSKSRHLAHVKVAVGLSASVAIYRTVDVARELIRRGATIYPVMTEEAAELLSPTLMEWATGSRTYVRFAGETGHIGIGEEASGMLIAPATANIIGKLASSIADNAVTLTALDIMGKGKPLILVPAMHSGLWSSGPLQEAITKLENYGAVVIPPRMEEGKAKYPNTEDIVDAVDALSTRGQDLKGLKVVVTAGPTREWLDPVRYISNPSTGRMGIALAREAYFRGASVTLIHGPTAEPLPHYIKTVRVETAEEMLNAVLQEARQMKPDAVIMAAAPADFRPEETQETKIESGKELTLKLIPTPKIASTLRNEYEGIVIGFAAETILNDEERLVSKAKDKLRKRGFNAIIANEVSYDKVGFATEHSKAYLITEEGEIVRIGKALKIVIARKILDYVKEEASR
;
A
#
# COMPACT_ATOMS: atom_id res chain seq x y z
N MET A 1 8.58 -32.45 25.53
CA MET A 1 7.14 -32.63 25.23
C MET A 1 6.98 -32.43 23.74
N ASN A 2 6.55 -33.45 23.00
CA ASN A 2 6.32 -33.33 21.56
C ASN A 2 5.20 -32.30 21.35
N GLU A 3 5.51 -31.19 20.68
CA GLU A 3 4.48 -30.26 20.23
C GLU A 3 3.45 -31.04 19.38
N PRO A 4 2.13 -30.83 19.58
CA PRO A 4 1.14 -31.37 18.67
C PRO A 4 1.48 -30.89 17.25
N SER A 5 1.57 -31.83 16.31
CA SER A 5 2.13 -31.62 14.96
C SER A 5 1.37 -30.60 14.11
N HIS A 6 0.17 -30.18 14.55
CA HIS A 6 -0.75 -29.35 13.78
C HIS A 6 -1.19 -28.12 14.59
N HIS A 7 -0.84 -26.93 14.10
CA HIS A 7 -1.24 -25.65 14.70
C HIS A 7 -2.11 -24.87 13.69
N PRO A 8 -3.29 -24.34 14.06
CA PRO A 8 -4.22 -23.68 13.12
C PRO A 8 -3.60 -22.53 12.32
N ALA A 9 -2.64 -21.79 12.91
CA ALA A 9 -1.91 -20.75 12.19
C ALA A 9 -1.15 -21.27 10.95
N LYS A 10 -0.72 -22.55 10.95
CA LYS A 10 -0.06 -23.19 9.80
C LYS A 10 -1.03 -23.43 8.64
N GLU A 11 -2.33 -23.59 8.91
CA GLU A 11 -3.35 -23.80 7.86
C GLU A 11 -3.60 -22.53 7.04
N ILE A 12 -3.58 -21.37 7.68
CA ILE A 12 -3.81 -20.08 7.02
C ILE A 12 -2.54 -19.51 6.38
N TRP A 13 -1.37 -20.06 6.72
CA TRP A 13 -0.09 -19.57 6.23
C TRP A 13 -0.03 -19.59 4.71
N GLY A 14 0.25 -18.43 4.13
CA GLY A 14 0.37 -18.28 2.68
C GLY A 14 -0.93 -18.46 1.88
N SER A 15 -2.10 -18.51 2.53
CA SER A 15 -3.41 -18.76 1.90
C SER A 15 -3.87 -17.65 0.94
N LYS A 16 -3.44 -16.40 1.14
CA LYS A 16 -3.69 -15.28 0.21
C LYS A 16 -2.58 -15.12 -0.81
N SER A 17 -1.33 -15.27 -0.37
CA SER A 17 -0.11 -15.18 -1.17
C SER A 17 1.07 -15.72 -0.37
N ARG A 18 2.19 -16.06 -1.02
CA ARG A 18 3.42 -16.53 -0.37
C ARG A 18 4.61 -15.57 -0.55
N HIS A 19 4.37 -14.33 -0.98
CA HIS A 19 5.46 -13.38 -1.26
C HIS A 19 6.25 -12.99 -0.01
N LEU A 20 5.66 -13.11 1.19
CA LEU A 20 6.35 -12.90 2.47
C LEU A 20 6.96 -14.17 3.07
N ALA A 21 7.09 -15.27 2.32
CA ALA A 21 7.56 -16.54 2.87
C ALA A 21 8.95 -16.51 3.55
N HIS A 22 9.78 -15.52 3.19
CA HIS A 22 11.11 -15.29 3.74
C HIS A 22 11.14 -14.18 4.82
N VAL A 23 10.00 -13.53 5.06
CA VAL A 23 9.90 -12.39 5.97
C VAL A 23 9.48 -12.88 7.35
N LYS A 24 10.32 -12.58 8.33
CA LYS A 24 10.08 -12.86 9.75
C LYS A 24 9.87 -11.52 10.46
N VAL A 25 8.78 -11.35 11.20
CA VAL A 25 8.46 -10.05 11.83
C VAL A 25 8.32 -10.23 13.34
N ALA A 26 9.11 -9.48 14.10
CA ALA A 26 8.84 -9.32 15.53
C ALA A 26 7.63 -8.39 15.70
N VAL A 27 6.60 -8.83 16.40
CA VAL A 27 5.40 -8.02 16.64
C VAL A 27 5.34 -7.67 18.12
N GLY A 28 5.75 -6.45 18.44
CA GLY A 28 5.69 -5.83 19.76
C GLY A 28 4.27 -5.35 20.09
N LEU A 29 3.72 -5.76 21.23
CA LEU A 29 2.43 -5.30 21.73
C LEU A 29 2.61 -4.55 23.05
N SER A 30 2.05 -3.35 23.14
CA SER A 30 1.99 -2.56 24.38
C SER A 30 0.55 -2.30 24.81
N ALA A 31 0.36 -1.95 26.09
CA ALA A 31 -0.96 -1.87 26.71
C ALA A 31 -1.82 -0.71 26.17
N SER A 32 -2.75 -1.02 25.26
CA SER A 32 -3.73 -0.07 24.74
C SER A 32 -5.03 -0.78 24.39
N VAL A 33 -6.16 -0.08 24.45
CA VAL A 33 -7.48 -0.61 24.10
C VAL A 33 -7.54 -1.16 22.67
N ALA A 34 -6.66 -0.69 21.77
CA ALA A 34 -6.60 -1.15 20.39
C ALA A 34 -5.81 -2.45 20.18
N ILE A 35 -5.22 -3.02 21.24
CA ILE A 35 -4.33 -4.20 21.16
C ILE A 35 -4.94 -5.40 20.45
N TYR A 36 -6.26 -5.59 20.57
CA TYR A 36 -6.97 -6.69 19.90
C TYR A 36 -6.84 -6.64 18.36
N ARG A 37 -6.67 -5.44 17.77
CA ARG A 37 -6.53 -5.27 16.32
C ARG A 37 -5.20 -5.82 15.78
N THR A 38 -4.18 -5.93 16.63
CA THR A 38 -2.88 -6.49 16.24
C THR A 38 -3.00 -7.99 15.92
N VAL A 39 -3.99 -8.68 16.49
CA VAL A 39 -4.29 -10.09 16.14
C VAL A 39 -4.64 -10.20 14.65
N ASP A 40 -5.48 -9.29 14.12
CA ASP A 40 -5.87 -9.29 12.71
C ASP A 40 -4.67 -8.96 11.80
N VAL A 41 -3.83 -8.01 12.20
CA VAL A 41 -2.59 -7.67 11.49
C VAL A 41 -1.65 -8.88 11.40
N ALA A 42 -1.39 -9.55 12.52
CA ALA A 42 -0.53 -10.73 12.55
C ALA A 42 -1.08 -11.87 11.67
N ARG A 43 -2.40 -12.11 11.73
CA ARG A 43 -3.05 -13.13 10.90
C ARG A 43 -2.99 -12.79 9.42
N GLU A 44 -3.19 -11.53 9.03
CA GLU A 44 -3.11 -11.11 7.63
C GLU A 44 -1.67 -11.25 7.09
N LEU A 45 -0.65 -10.90 7.87
CA LEU A 45 0.76 -11.14 7.52
C LEU A 45 1.05 -12.63 7.31
N ILE A 46 0.56 -13.50 8.19
CA ILE A 46 0.67 -14.96 8.06
C ILE A 46 -0.01 -15.45 6.79
N ARG A 47 -1.20 -14.94 6.46
CA ARG A 47 -1.91 -15.27 5.20
C ARG A 47 -1.14 -14.86 3.95
N ARG A 48 -0.24 -13.88 4.06
CA ARG A 48 0.70 -13.44 3.00
C ARG A 48 2.05 -14.18 3.02
N GLY A 49 2.24 -15.07 4.00
CA GLY A 49 3.40 -15.97 4.12
C GLY A 49 4.42 -15.58 5.19
N ALA A 50 4.22 -14.51 5.95
CA ALA A 50 5.19 -14.10 6.97
C ALA A 50 5.19 -15.05 8.17
N THR A 51 6.32 -15.13 8.87
CA THR A 51 6.43 -15.71 10.21
C THR A 51 6.41 -14.60 11.24
N ILE A 52 5.63 -14.76 12.32
CA ILE A 52 5.44 -13.73 13.34
C ILE A 52 6.03 -14.18 14.67
N TYR A 53 6.83 -13.34 15.31
CA TYR A 53 7.35 -13.53 16.67
C TYR A 53 6.69 -12.52 17.63
N PRO A 54 5.67 -12.92 18.40
CA PRO A 54 5.00 -12.01 19.31
C PRO A 54 5.88 -11.67 20.52
N VAL A 55 6.00 -10.37 20.82
CA VAL A 55 6.68 -9.85 22.00
C VAL A 55 5.74 -8.88 22.70
N MET A 56 5.45 -9.08 23.98
CA MET A 56 4.47 -8.28 24.72
C MET A 56 5.14 -7.59 25.91
N THR A 57 4.65 -6.40 26.27
CA THR A 57 4.91 -5.91 27.63
C THR A 57 4.08 -6.68 28.65
N GLU A 58 4.44 -6.59 29.93
CA GLU A 58 3.68 -7.22 31.00
C GLU A 58 2.25 -6.65 31.05
N GLU A 59 2.11 -5.33 30.93
CA GLU A 59 0.81 -4.65 30.94
C GLU A 59 -0.02 -5.02 29.69
N ALA A 60 0.63 -5.31 28.56
CA ALA A 60 -0.06 -5.82 27.38
C ALA A 60 -0.63 -7.22 27.62
N ALA A 61 0.08 -8.08 28.36
CA ALA A 61 -0.36 -9.43 28.70
C ALA A 61 -1.57 -9.45 29.64
N GLU A 62 -1.80 -8.37 30.40
CA GLU A 62 -3.01 -8.19 31.21
C GLU A 62 -4.26 -7.88 30.36
N LEU A 63 -4.09 -7.21 29.21
CA LEU A 63 -5.19 -6.83 28.32
C LEU A 63 -5.48 -7.87 27.24
N LEU A 64 -4.44 -8.54 26.74
CA LEU A 64 -4.53 -9.57 25.73
C LEU A 64 -3.70 -10.77 26.18
N SER A 65 -4.34 -11.93 26.34
CA SER A 65 -3.64 -13.13 26.79
C SER A 65 -2.48 -13.49 25.85
N PRO A 66 -1.25 -13.72 26.37
CA PRO A 66 -0.13 -14.22 25.58
C PRO A 66 -0.49 -15.52 24.84
N THR A 67 -1.26 -16.41 25.47
CA THR A 67 -1.74 -17.64 24.85
C THR A 67 -2.59 -17.37 23.61
N LEU A 68 -3.42 -16.33 23.61
CA LEU A 68 -4.19 -15.98 22.41
C LEU A 68 -3.27 -15.57 21.25
N MET A 69 -2.18 -14.83 21.53
CA MET A 69 -1.19 -14.49 20.51
C MET A 69 -0.42 -15.71 20.01
N GLU A 70 -0.09 -16.66 20.88
CA GLU A 70 0.50 -17.95 20.47
C GLU A 70 -0.44 -18.70 19.52
N TRP A 71 -1.72 -18.83 19.87
CA TRP A 71 -2.74 -19.45 19.03
C TRP A 71 -2.98 -18.70 17.70
N ALA A 72 -2.91 -17.37 17.73
CA ALA A 72 -3.10 -16.56 16.53
C ALA A 72 -1.94 -16.70 15.54
N THR A 73 -0.71 -16.89 16.06
CA THR A 73 0.53 -16.80 15.27
C THR A 73 1.25 -18.12 15.05
N GLY A 74 1.01 -19.12 15.90
CA GLY A 74 1.75 -20.38 15.91
C GLY A 74 3.17 -20.28 16.42
N SER A 75 3.52 -19.18 17.11
CA SER A 75 4.84 -18.95 17.69
C SER A 75 4.70 -18.60 19.16
N ARG A 76 5.69 -19.01 19.98
CA ARG A 76 5.78 -18.64 21.41
C ARG A 76 5.70 -17.12 21.58
N THR A 77 4.94 -16.66 22.56
CA THR A 77 4.82 -15.25 22.89
C THR A 77 5.77 -14.88 24.03
N TYR A 78 6.62 -13.88 23.82
CA TYR A 78 7.62 -13.45 24.79
C TYR A 78 7.13 -12.25 25.60
N VAL A 79 6.88 -12.44 26.90
CA VAL A 79 6.50 -11.35 27.83
C VAL A 79 7.70 -10.87 28.66
N ARG A 80 8.57 -11.80 29.05
CA ARG A 80 9.82 -11.56 29.79
C ARG A 80 10.93 -12.42 29.19
N PHE A 81 12.18 -11.94 29.26
CA PHE A 81 13.37 -12.72 28.95
C PHE A 81 14.03 -13.16 30.25
N ALA A 82 13.87 -14.43 30.64
CA ALA A 82 14.39 -14.98 31.88
C ALA A 82 15.84 -15.49 31.71
N GLY A 83 16.77 -14.64 31.26
CA GLY A 83 18.17 -15.02 30.99
C GLY A 83 18.41 -15.79 29.68
N GLU A 84 17.34 -16.11 28.94
CA GLU A 84 17.39 -16.63 27.56
C GLU A 84 17.82 -15.51 26.59
N THR A 85 18.59 -15.86 25.55
CA THR A 85 18.99 -14.96 24.45
C THR A 85 17.83 -14.62 23.49
N GLY A 86 16.58 -14.66 23.97
CA GLY A 86 15.37 -14.56 23.15
C GLY A 86 15.31 -13.30 22.29
N HIS A 87 15.62 -12.13 22.88
CA HIS A 87 15.69 -10.87 22.12
C HIS A 87 16.80 -10.89 21.06
N ILE A 88 17.96 -11.50 21.35
CA ILE A 88 19.07 -11.65 20.40
C ILE A 88 18.67 -12.59 19.26
N GLY A 89 18.04 -13.72 19.56
CA GLY A 89 17.57 -14.68 18.55
C GLY A 89 16.50 -14.08 17.64
N ILE A 90 15.52 -13.38 18.22
CA ILE A 90 14.52 -12.63 17.45
C ILE A 90 15.20 -11.54 16.63
N GLY A 91 16.13 -10.80 17.23
CA GLY A 91 16.90 -9.74 16.59
C GLY A 91 17.71 -10.22 15.40
N GLU A 92 18.30 -11.41 15.46
CA GLU A 92 19.01 -12.07 14.35
C GLU A 92 18.06 -12.51 13.25
N GLU A 93 16.97 -13.20 13.60
CA GLU A 93 16.08 -13.82 12.62
C GLU A 93 15.08 -12.87 11.97
N ALA A 94 14.57 -11.89 12.69
CA ALA A 94 13.52 -11.01 12.19
C ALA A 94 14.08 -10.10 11.09
N SER A 95 13.31 -9.91 10.03
CA SER A 95 13.56 -8.92 8.98
C SER A 95 13.32 -7.49 9.47
N GLY A 96 12.54 -7.32 10.55
CA GLY A 96 12.22 -6.04 11.18
C GLY A 96 11.25 -6.23 12.34
N MET A 97 10.83 -5.14 12.98
CA MET A 97 9.89 -5.16 14.09
C MET A 97 8.73 -4.19 13.87
N LEU A 98 7.51 -4.67 14.10
CA LEU A 98 6.30 -3.87 14.20
C LEU A 98 5.93 -3.72 15.67
N ILE A 99 5.82 -2.52 16.19
CA ILE A 99 5.21 -2.25 17.50
C ILE A 99 3.81 -1.72 17.27
N ALA A 100 2.82 -2.57 17.53
CA ALA A 100 1.42 -2.27 17.31
C ALA A 100 0.58 -2.86 18.45
N PRO A 101 -0.07 -2.04 19.28
CA PRO A 101 0.05 -0.58 19.36
C PRO A 101 1.38 -0.14 20.00
N ALA A 102 1.91 0.98 19.56
CA ALA A 102 3.02 1.73 20.17
C ALA A 102 2.44 2.86 21.04
N THR A 103 2.33 2.61 22.35
CA THR A 103 1.87 3.62 23.30
C THR A 103 2.90 4.74 23.49
N ALA A 104 2.48 5.89 24.01
CA ALA A 104 3.38 7.00 24.34
C ALA A 104 4.52 6.56 25.29
N ASN A 105 4.25 5.62 26.20
CA ASN A 105 5.26 5.04 27.09
C ASN A 105 6.34 4.30 26.30
N ILE A 106 5.97 3.44 25.35
CA ILE A 106 6.95 2.74 24.51
C ILE A 106 7.73 3.71 23.65
N ILE A 107 7.07 4.66 23.00
CA ILE A 107 7.74 5.67 22.15
C ILE A 107 8.75 6.49 22.98
N GLY A 108 8.35 6.99 24.15
CA GLY A 108 9.22 7.76 25.04
C GLY A 108 10.41 6.94 25.56
N LYS A 109 10.18 5.67 25.93
CA LYS A 109 11.26 4.76 26.36
C LYS A 109 12.26 4.50 25.24
N LEU A 110 11.80 4.20 24.03
CA LEU A 110 12.66 3.98 22.87
C LEU A 110 13.48 5.23 22.51
N ALA A 111 12.84 6.40 22.49
CA ALA A 111 13.52 7.67 22.22
C ALA A 111 14.60 8.01 23.27
N SER A 112 14.49 7.43 24.47
CA SER A 112 15.43 7.60 25.59
C SER A 112 16.34 6.37 25.79
N SER A 113 16.30 5.39 24.88
CA SER A 113 17.06 4.14 24.97
C SER A 113 16.81 3.32 26.25
N ILE A 114 15.62 3.44 26.84
CA ILE A 114 15.20 2.64 27.99
C ILE A 114 14.75 1.26 27.48
N ALA A 115 15.46 0.22 27.90
CA ALA A 115 15.30 -1.17 27.47
C ALA A 115 14.78 -2.09 28.59
N ASP A 116 13.85 -1.60 29.40
CA ASP A 116 13.45 -2.23 30.67
C ASP A 116 12.39 -3.33 30.54
N ASN A 117 11.91 -3.61 29.33
CA ASN A 117 10.93 -4.66 29.03
C ASN A 117 11.22 -5.34 27.70
N ALA A 118 10.61 -6.50 27.48
CA ALA A 118 10.89 -7.36 26.32
C ALA A 118 10.70 -6.63 24.97
N VAL A 119 9.67 -5.80 24.84
CA VAL A 119 9.38 -5.04 23.61
C VAL A 119 10.48 -4.01 23.34
N THR A 120 10.78 -3.15 24.31
CA THR A 120 11.79 -2.09 24.14
C THR A 120 13.21 -2.65 23.93
N LEU A 121 13.56 -3.72 24.64
CA LEU A 121 14.86 -4.39 24.48
C LEU A 121 15.00 -5.00 23.08
N THR A 122 13.98 -5.72 22.61
CA THR A 122 13.99 -6.31 21.25
C THR A 122 14.05 -5.21 20.18
N ALA A 123 13.31 -4.13 20.36
CA ALA A 123 13.28 -3.02 19.41
C ALA A 123 14.65 -2.32 19.29
N LEU A 124 15.34 -2.10 20.41
CA LEU A 124 16.68 -1.51 20.39
C LEU A 124 17.71 -2.43 19.71
N ASP A 125 17.63 -3.74 19.90
CA ASP A 125 18.50 -4.69 19.18
C ASP A 125 18.22 -4.69 17.68
N ILE A 126 16.95 -4.70 17.27
CA ILE A 126 16.52 -4.58 15.86
C ILE A 126 17.06 -3.29 15.22
N MET A 127 16.91 -2.15 15.91
CA MET A 127 17.46 -0.87 15.44
C MET A 127 19.00 -0.91 15.36
N GLY A 128 19.67 -1.48 16.36
CA GLY A 128 21.13 -1.62 16.39
C GLY A 128 21.69 -2.45 15.23
N LYS A 129 20.89 -3.38 14.69
CA LYS A 129 21.20 -4.18 13.50
C LYS A 129 20.83 -3.49 12.18
N GLY A 130 20.35 -2.24 12.22
CA GLY A 130 19.93 -1.49 11.04
C GLY A 130 18.65 -2.02 10.39
N LYS A 131 17.85 -2.80 11.13
CA LYS A 131 16.61 -3.39 10.63
C LYS A 131 15.41 -2.45 10.87
N PRO A 132 14.38 -2.46 10.00
CA PRO A 132 13.24 -1.57 10.11
C PRO A 132 12.51 -1.72 11.44
N LEU A 133 12.24 -0.59 12.11
CA LEU A 133 11.33 -0.48 13.24
C LEU A 133 10.09 0.31 12.80
N ILE A 134 8.92 -0.31 12.92
CA ILE A 134 7.64 0.25 12.51
C ILE A 134 6.80 0.49 13.75
N LEU A 135 6.32 1.71 13.94
CA LEU A 135 5.53 2.11 15.10
C LEU A 135 4.10 2.42 14.67
N VAL A 136 3.12 1.87 15.40
CA VAL A 136 1.69 2.14 15.20
C VAL A 136 1.14 2.87 16.43
N PRO A 137 1.17 4.21 16.47
CA PRO A 137 0.68 4.96 17.61
C PRO A 137 -0.82 4.72 17.85
N ALA A 138 -1.21 4.51 19.10
CA ALA A 138 -2.61 4.43 19.51
C ALA A 138 -2.80 5.01 20.91
N MET A 139 -3.41 6.19 20.97
CA MET A 139 -3.57 6.96 22.22
C MET A 139 -4.63 8.07 22.11
N HIS A 140 -4.96 8.69 23.24
CA HIS A 140 -5.81 9.88 23.28
C HIS A 140 -5.14 11.07 22.56
N SER A 141 -5.91 11.96 21.93
CA SER A 141 -5.35 13.11 21.17
C SER A 141 -4.48 14.05 21.99
N GLY A 142 -4.80 14.22 23.27
CA GLY A 142 -3.98 15.04 24.17
C GLY A 142 -2.56 14.50 24.33
N LEU A 143 -2.39 13.17 24.36
CA LEU A 143 -1.07 12.55 24.35
C LEU A 143 -0.42 12.71 22.99
N TRP A 144 -1.16 12.40 21.91
CA TRP A 144 -0.66 12.52 20.54
C TRP A 144 -0.12 13.93 20.23
N SER A 145 -0.85 14.96 20.63
CA SER A 145 -0.52 16.37 20.32
C SER A 145 0.48 16.99 21.31
N SER A 146 1.00 16.22 22.26
CA SER A 146 1.96 16.74 23.25
C SER A 146 3.35 16.94 22.64
N GLY A 147 3.97 18.09 22.94
CA GLY A 147 5.32 18.43 22.46
C GLY A 147 6.37 17.34 22.73
N PRO A 148 6.50 16.81 23.97
CA PRO A 148 7.47 15.77 24.28
C PRO A 148 7.30 14.49 23.45
N LEU A 149 6.06 14.07 23.17
CA LEU A 149 5.82 12.91 22.32
C LEU A 149 6.20 13.18 20.86
N GLN A 150 5.86 14.36 20.34
CA GLN A 150 6.22 14.73 18.97
C GLN A 150 7.75 14.80 18.80
N GLU A 151 8.47 15.35 19.78
CA GLU A 151 9.94 15.32 19.80
C GLU A 151 10.49 13.88 19.83
N ALA A 152 9.90 13.00 20.64
CA ALA A 152 10.29 11.58 20.69
C ALA A 152 10.05 10.86 19.36
N ILE A 153 8.90 11.12 18.71
CA ILE A 153 8.55 10.59 17.38
C ILE A 153 9.58 11.06 16.35
N THR A 154 9.81 12.38 16.25
CA THR A 154 10.78 12.94 15.30
C THR A 154 12.19 12.40 15.54
N LYS A 155 12.60 12.24 16.81
CA LYS A 155 13.89 11.64 17.15
C LYS A 155 14.01 10.21 16.63
N LEU A 156 12.98 9.38 16.80
CA LEU A 156 12.97 8.00 16.30
C LEU A 156 12.94 7.94 14.78
N GLU A 157 12.19 8.81 14.12
CA GLU A 157 12.17 8.93 12.65
C GLU A 157 13.54 9.31 12.09
N ASN A 158 14.27 10.21 12.77
CA ASN A 158 15.65 10.56 12.42
C ASN A 158 16.62 9.36 12.55
N TYR A 159 16.30 8.39 13.41
CA TYR A 159 17.03 7.12 13.51
C TYR A 159 16.49 6.02 12.58
N GLY A 160 15.59 6.35 11.66
CA GLY A 160 15.08 5.43 10.64
C GLY A 160 13.88 4.59 11.08
N ALA A 161 13.28 4.87 12.25
CA ALA A 161 11.98 4.28 12.57
C ALA A 161 10.90 4.86 11.65
N VAL A 162 9.92 4.04 11.28
CA VAL A 162 8.78 4.48 10.47
C VAL A 162 7.53 4.49 11.33
N VAL A 163 6.91 5.66 11.45
CA VAL A 163 5.67 5.83 12.21
C VAL A 163 4.51 5.81 11.23
N ILE A 164 3.62 4.83 11.38
CA ILE A 164 2.40 4.77 10.58
C ILE A 164 1.44 5.83 11.11
N PRO A 165 1.07 6.85 10.31
CA PRO A 165 0.28 7.96 10.83
C PRO A 165 -1.10 7.48 11.33
N PRO A 166 -1.51 7.84 12.55
CA PRO A 166 -2.84 7.47 13.05
C PRO A 166 -3.94 8.16 12.25
N ARG A 167 -5.15 7.61 12.29
CA ARG A 167 -6.33 8.30 11.76
C ARG A 167 -6.82 9.31 12.79
N MET A 168 -6.83 10.58 12.42
CA MET A 168 -7.34 11.65 13.28
C MET A 168 -8.87 11.72 13.15
N GLU A 169 -9.59 11.14 14.11
CA GLU A 169 -11.05 11.10 14.13
C GLU A 169 -11.58 11.27 15.54
N GLU A 170 -12.69 11.99 15.71
CA GLU A 170 -13.36 12.18 17.01
C GLU A 170 -12.39 12.72 18.09
N GLY A 171 -11.42 13.54 17.68
CA GLY A 171 -10.38 14.02 18.59
C GLY A 171 -9.54 12.89 19.19
N LYS A 172 -9.24 11.82 18.45
CA LYS A 172 -8.35 10.72 18.86
C LYS A 172 -7.41 10.32 17.73
N ALA A 173 -6.20 9.88 18.10
CA ALA A 173 -5.28 9.21 17.19
C ALA A 173 -5.65 7.72 17.14
N LYS A 174 -6.57 7.35 16.23
CA LYS A 174 -7.09 5.99 16.12
C LYS A 174 -6.08 5.07 15.43
N TYR A 175 -6.09 3.81 15.87
CA TYR A 175 -5.32 2.72 15.28
C TYR A 175 -5.64 2.61 13.77
N PRO A 176 -4.62 2.62 12.88
CA PRO A 176 -4.79 2.52 11.43
C PRO A 176 -5.53 1.26 10.99
N ASN A 177 -5.99 1.23 9.75
CA ASN A 177 -6.61 0.02 9.21
C ASN A 177 -5.57 -1.09 9.05
N THR A 178 -6.00 -2.34 9.13
CA THR A 178 -5.13 -3.51 9.03
C THR A 178 -4.31 -3.48 7.74
N GLU A 179 -4.91 -3.08 6.62
CA GLU A 179 -4.26 -3.02 5.31
C GLU A 179 -3.09 -2.03 5.30
N ASP A 180 -3.24 -0.84 5.90
CA ASP A 180 -2.15 0.15 5.94
C ASP A 180 -0.95 -0.39 6.73
N ILE A 181 -1.19 -1.10 7.83
CA ILE A 181 -0.12 -1.67 8.67
C ILE A 181 0.56 -2.83 7.96
N VAL A 182 -0.22 -3.74 7.36
CA VAL A 182 0.33 -4.88 6.64
C VAL A 182 1.12 -4.44 5.41
N ASP A 183 0.61 -3.47 4.64
CA ASP A 183 1.29 -2.93 3.47
C ASP A 183 2.60 -2.21 3.87
N ALA A 184 2.62 -1.50 5.00
CA ALA A 184 3.84 -0.90 5.54
C ALA A 184 4.88 -1.95 5.94
N VAL A 185 4.47 -3.00 6.67
CA VAL A 185 5.36 -4.11 7.06
C VAL A 185 5.93 -4.81 5.84
N ASP A 186 5.10 -5.07 4.84
CA ASP A 186 5.50 -5.72 3.60
C ASP A 186 6.54 -4.88 2.83
N ALA A 187 6.25 -3.60 2.57
CA ALA A 187 7.17 -2.70 1.89
C ALA A 187 8.50 -2.55 2.63
N LEU A 188 8.45 -2.25 3.94
CA LEU A 188 9.65 -1.96 4.72
C LEU A 188 10.51 -3.21 4.97
N SER A 189 9.89 -4.38 5.20
CA SER A 189 10.65 -5.61 5.43
C SER A 189 11.24 -6.20 4.16
N THR A 190 10.73 -5.83 2.98
CA THR A 190 11.21 -6.37 1.69
C THR A 190 12.05 -5.40 0.87
N ARG A 191 11.89 -4.10 1.05
CA ARG A 191 12.60 -3.04 0.30
C ARG A 191 13.18 -1.92 1.18
N GLY A 192 12.74 -1.80 2.42
CA GLY A 192 13.06 -0.64 3.25
C GLY A 192 12.54 0.65 2.62
N GLN A 193 13.24 1.77 2.87
CA GLN A 193 12.92 3.07 2.29
C GLN A 193 13.78 3.40 1.07
N ASP A 194 13.88 2.49 0.11
CA ASP A 194 14.75 2.62 -1.06
C ASP A 194 14.29 3.66 -2.10
N LEU A 195 13.04 4.12 -2.03
CA LEU A 195 12.51 5.22 -2.83
C LEU A 195 12.62 6.59 -2.12
N LYS A 196 13.32 6.65 -0.97
CA LYS A 196 13.52 7.91 -0.23
C LYS A 196 14.13 8.98 -1.15
N GLY A 197 13.48 10.14 -1.20
CA GLY A 197 13.87 11.27 -2.03
C GLY A 197 13.20 11.30 -3.41
N LEU A 198 12.63 10.18 -3.88
CA LEU A 198 11.86 10.17 -5.12
C LEU A 198 10.48 10.80 -4.93
N LYS A 199 9.98 11.40 -6.01
CA LYS A 199 8.67 12.02 -6.13
C LYS A 199 7.84 11.23 -7.15
N VAL A 200 6.67 10.74 -6.73
CA VAL A 200 5.84 9.88 -7.56
C VAL A 200 4.42 10.44 -7.62
N VAL A 201 3.90 10.60 -8.84
CA VAL A 201 2.48 10.88 -9.07
C VAL A 201 1.79 9.59 -9.49
N VAL A 202 0.69 9.24 -8.86
CA VAL A 202 -0.10 8.05 -9.20
C VAL A 202 -1.53 8.47 -9.52
N THR A 203 -2.10 7.94 -10.60
CA THR A 203 -3.53 8.09 -10.90
C THR A 203 -4.32 6.85 -10.46
N ALA A 204 -5.54 7.02 -9.95
CA ALA A 204 -6.42 5.91 -9.54
C ALA A 204 -7.91 6.14 -9.85
N GLY A 205 -8.68 5.06 -9.88
CA GLY A 205 -10.13 5.10 -10.05
C GLY A 205 -10.58 5.31 -11.50
N PRO A 206 -11.89 5.29 -11.77
CA PRO A 206 -12.47 5.62 -13.07
C PRO A 206 -12.70 7.14 -13.19
N THR A 207 -13.16 7.60 -14.34
CA THR A 207 -13.76 8.94 -14.48
C THR A 207 -15.26 8.82 -14.79
N ARG A 208 -16.02 9.88 -14.53
CA ARG A 208 -17.44 9.99 -14.79
C ARG A 208 -17.68 11.08 -15.82
N GLU A 209 -18.13 10.70 -17.00
CA GLU A 209 -18.52 11.64 -18.06
C GLU A 209 -20.03 11.83 -18.02
N TRP A 210 -20.47 13.00 -17.54
CA TRP A 210 -21.86 13.28 -17.18
C TRP A 210 -22.74 13.52 -18.41
N LEU A 211 -23.86 12.80 -18.45
CA LEU A 211 -24.93 12.95 -19.47
C LEU A 211 -25.93 14.03 -19.05
N ASP A 212 -26.30 14.01 -17.77
CA ASP A 212 -27.20 14.92 -17.07
C ASP A 212 -26.79 14.96 -15.58
N PRO A 213 -27.43 15.74 -14.69
CA PRO A 213 -27.01 15.81 -13.27
C PRO A 213 -27.16 14.50 -12.47
N VAL A 214 -27.72 13.44 -13.07
CA VAL A 214 -28.03 12.17 -12.40
C VAL A 214 -27.26 10.99 -13.02
N ARG A 215 -26.99 11.03 -14.33
CA ARG A 215 -26.44 9.92 -15.11
C ARG A 215 -25.09 10.26 -15.71
N TYR A 216 -24.19 9.27 -15.74
CA TYR A 216 -22.85 9.41 -16.32
C TYR A 216 -22.40 8.10 -16.99
N ILE A 217 -21.38 8.20 -17.85
CA ILE A 217 -20.63 7.09 -18.41
C ILE A 217 -19.35 6.91 -17.59
N SER A 218 -19.02 5.69 -17.18
CA SER A 218 -17.84 5.37 -16.36
C SER A 218 -17.36 3.95 -16.59
N ASN A 219 -16.10 3.70 -16.23
CA ASN A 219 -15.54 2.34 -16.18
C ASN A 219 -15.72 1.71 -14.78
N PRO A 220 -15.80 0.38 -14.65
CA PRO A 220 -15.98 -0.31 -13.37
C PRO A 220 -14.67 -0.45 -12.57
N SER A 221 -13.87 0.63 -12.48
CA SER A 221 -12.63 0.62 -11.70
C SER A 221 -12.90 0.93 -10.24
N THR A 222 -12.30 0.14 -9.34
CA THR A 222 -12.39 0.37 -7.88
C THR A 222 -11.36 1.38 -7.37
N GLY A 223 -10.31 1.64 -8.16
CA GLY A 223 -9.14 2.41 -7.74
C GLY A 223 -8.08 1.63 -6.96
N ARG A 224 -8.36 0.37 -6.59
CA ARG A 224 -7.48 -0.45 -5.71
C ARG A 224 -6.03 -0.55 -6.19
N MET A 225 -5.80 -0.66 -7.50
CA MET A 225 -4.43 -0.77 -8.05
C MET A 225 -3.61 0.51 -7.85
N GLY A 226 -4.18 1.68 -8.19
CA GLY A 226 -3.51 2.96 -8.00
C GLY A 226 -3.31 3.30 -6.52
N ILE A 227 -4.24 2.93 -5.65
CA ILE A 227 -4.06 3.08 -4.19
C ILE A 227 -2.93 2.18 -3.67
N ALA A 228 -2.86 0.91 -4.13
CA ALA A 228 -1.77 0.01 -3.75
C ALA A 228 -0.40 0.54 -4.20
N LEU A 229 -0.30 1.09 -5.40
CA LEU A 229 0.90 1.77 -5.89
C LEU A 229 1.29 2.97 -5.03
N ALA A 230 0.33 3.82 -4.67
CA ALA A 230 0.59 4.98 -3.85
C ALA A 230 1.08 4.59 -2.44
N ARG A 231 0.46 3.57 -1.82
CA ARG A 231 0.88 3.03 -0.52
C ARG A 231 2.28 2.44 -0.55
N GLU A 232 2.55 1.54 -1.50
CA GLU A 232 3.87 0.91 -1.65
C GLU A 232 4.95 1.97 -1.87
N ALA A 233 4.70 2.98 -2.72
CA ALA A 233 5.65 4.06 -2.96
C ALA A 233 5.92 4.89 -1.70
N TYR A 234 4.86 5.26 -0.97
CA TYR A 234 4.94 6.03 0.27
C TYR A 234 5.73 5.29 1.35
N PHE A 235 5.41 4.01 1.60
CA PHE A 235 6.11 3.24 2.63
C PHE A 235 7.56 2.94 2.28
N ARG A 236 7.89 2.88 0.98
CA ARG A 236 9.29 2.87 0.51
C ARG A 236 9.97 4.24 0.55
N GLY A 237 9.32 5.27 1.11
CA GLY A 237 9.91 6.58 1.40
C GLY A 237 9.74 7.64 0.32
N ALA A 238 8.98 7.38 -0.75
CA ALA A 238 8.73 8.38 -1.79
C ALA A 238 7.77 9.48 -1.30
N SER A 239 7.92 10.69 -1.84
CA SER A 239 6.88 11.72 -1.78
C SER A 239 5.82 11.40 -2.83
N VAL A 240 4.57 11.20 -2.41
CA VAL A 240 3.51 10.71 -3.31
C VAL A 240 2.36 11.70 -3.42
N THR A 241 1.92 11.98 -4.66
CA THR A 241 0.61 12.58 -4.93
C THR A 241 -0.29 11.55 -5.62
N LEU A 242 -1.46 11.29 -5.03
CA LEU A 242 -2.48 10.41 -5.59
C LEU A 242 -3.61 11.24 -6.22
N ILE A 243 -3.65 11.29 -7.55
CA ILE A 243 -4.76 11.88 -8.31
C ILE A 243 -5.81 10.80 -8.52
N HIS A 244 -7.06 11.04 -8.16
CA HIS A 244 -8.05 9.97 -8.22
C HIS A 244 -9.44 10.44 -8.64
N GLY A 245 -10.10 9.59 -9.43
CA GLY A 245 -11.54 9.63 -9.60
C GLY A 245 -12.31 9.06 -8.40
N PRO A 246 -13.61 8.78 -8.54
CA PRO A 246 -14.38 8.13 -7.47
C PRO A 246 -13.84 6.72 -7.16
N THR A 247 -13.45 6.45 -5.92
CA THR A 247 -12.94 5.14 -5.48
C THR A 247 -13.93 4.43 -4.58
N ALA A 248 -13.91 3.09 -4.61
CA ALA A 248 -14.66 2.26 -3.65
C ALA A 248 -13.82 1.96 -2.40
N GLU A 249 -12.50 2.09 -2.51
CA GLU A 249 -11.55 1.86 -1.43
C GLU A 249 -11.30 3.13 -0.62
N PRO A 250 -11.07 3.00 0.71
CA PRO A 250 -10.60 4.10 1.54
C PRO A 250 -9.28 4.68 1.02
N LEU A 251 -9.21 6.00 0.96
CA LEU A 251 -7.98 6.69 0.58
C LEU A 251 -6.99 6.73 1.76
N PRO A 252 -5.69 6.58 1.49
CA PRO A 252 -4.65 6.73 2.51
C PRO A 252 -4.56 8.20 2.95
N HIS A 253 -4.97 8.49 4.19
CA HIS A 253 -5.04 9.86 4.74
C HIS A 253 -3.67 10.54 4.89
N TYR A 254 -2.59 9.76 4.85
CA TYR A 254 -1.21 10.21 4.95
C TYR A 254 -0.55 10.54 3.59
N ILE A 255 -1.25 10.34 2.48
CA ILE A 255 -0.79 10.70 1.14
C ILE A 255 -1.56 11.92 0.65
N LYS A 256 -0.88 12.87 -0.01
CA LYS A 256 -1.54 14.00 -0.67
C LYS A 256 -2.47 13.46 -1.76
N THR A 257 -3.75 13.77 -1.67
CA THR A 257 -4.74 13.37 -2.68
C THR A 257 -5.27 14.56 -3.47
N VAL A 258 -5.58 14.34 -4.75
CA VAL A 258 -6.26 15.29 -5.62
C VAL A 258 -7.45 14.58 -6.26
N ARG A 259 -8.66 14.97 -5.86
CA ARG A 259 -9.89 14.40 -6.41
C ARG A 259 -10.24 15.06 -7.73
N VAL A 260 -10.64 14.24 -8.70
CA VAL A 260 -11.17 14.64 -10.01
C VAL A 260 -12.43 13.83 -10.31
N GLU A 261 -13.25 14.29 -11.26
CA GLU A 261 -14.43 13.56 -11.72
C GLU A 261 -14.31 13.13 -13.18
N THR A 262 -13.85 14.03 -14.07
CA THR A 262 -13.79 13.78 -15.52
C THR A 262 -12.38 13.42 -16.01
N ALA A 263 -12.28 12.85 -17.22
CA ALA A 263 -10.99 12.59 -17.87
C ALA A 263 -10.20 13.88 -18.16
N GLU A 264 -10.90 14.99 -18.40
CA GLU A 264 -10.30 16.30 -18.64
C GLU A 264 -9.73 16.91 -17.35
N GLU A 265 -10.46 16.83 -16.24
CA GLU A 265 -9.95 17.22 -14.93
C GLU A 265 -8.74 16.37 -14.52
N MET A 266 -8.79 15.07 -14.78
CA MET A 266 -7.66 14.18 -14.51
C MET A 266 -6.42 14.55 -15.32
N LEU A 267 -6.57 14.87 -16.62
CA LEU A 267 -5.48 15.38 -17.44
C LEU A 267 -4.87 16.65 -16.81
N ASN A 268 -5.72 17.63 -16.50
CA ASN A 268 -5.28 18.91 -15.98
C ASN A 268 -4.53 18.76 -14.64
N ALA A 269 -5.06 17.92 -13.73
CA ALA A 269 -4.40 17.61 -12.47
C ALA A 269 -3.04 16.93 -12.66
N VAL A 270 -2.94 15.98 -13.60
CA VAL A 270 -1.68 15.30 -13.91
C VAL A 270 -0.63 16.28 -14.44
N LEU A 271 -1.00 17.14 -15.40
CA LEU A 271 -0.10 18.16 -15.95
C LEU A 271 0.32 19.17 -14.88
N GLN A 272 -0.61 19.60 -14.03
CA GLN A 272 -0.32 20.53 -12.94
C GLN A 272 0.70 19.93 -11.96
N GLU A 273 0.47 18.70 -11.48
CA GLU A 273 1.41 18.04 -10.56
C GLU A 273 2.75 17.74 -11.25
N ALA A 274 2.76 17.37 -12.54
CA ALA A 274 3.99 17.20 -13.31
C ALA A 274 4.83 18.48 -13.32
N ARG A 275 4.20 19.65 -13.51
CA ARG A 275 4.89 20.96 -13.50
C ARG A 275 5.32 21.40 -12.10
N GLN A 276 4.47 21.20 -11.09
CA GLN A 276 4.70 21.70 -9.73
C GLN A 276 5.64 20.79 -8.92
N MET A 277 5.35 19.50 -8.88
CA MET A 277 6.11 18.51 -8.12
C MET A 277 7.44 18.19 -8.80
N LYS A 278 7.43 18.21 -10.15
CA LYS A 278 8.49 17.63 -11.01
C LYS A 278 8.81 16.21 -10.56
N PRO A 279 7.84 15.28 -10.70
CA PRO A 279 8.01 13.92 -10.23
C PRO A 279 9.11 13.21 -11.03
N ASP A 280 9.72 12.21 -10.41
CA ASP A 280 10.63 11.28 -11.09
C ASP A 280 9.82 10.25 -11.89
N ALA A 281 8.61 9.90 -11.40
CA ALA A 281 7.71 8.97 -12.06
C ALA A 281 6.23 9.38 -12.00
N VAL A 282 5.51 9.15 -13.10
CA VAL A 282 4.04 9.23 -13.19
C VAL A 282 3.48 7.86 -13.54
N ILE A 283 2.68 7.28 -12.64
CA ILE A 283 2.10 5.94 -12.78
C ILE A 283 0.60 6.05 -13.09
N MET A 284 0.24 5.75 -14.33
CA MET A 284 -1.10 5.95 -14.88
C MET A 284 -2.01 4.74 -14.66
N ALA A 285 -2.35 4.45 -13.40
CA ALA A 285 -3.20 3.32 -13.01
C ALA A 285 -4.71 3.60 -12.96
N ALA A 286 -5.16 4.82 -13.31
CA ALA A 286 -6.57 5.14 -13.45
C ALA A 286 -7.19 4.47 -14.70
N ALA A 287 -8.52 4.43 -14.74
CA ALA A 287 -9.30 3.96 -15.87
C ALA A 287 -10.23 5.07 -16.40
N PRO A 288 -9.70 6.15 -17.01
CA PRO A 288 -10.52 7.21 -17.60
C PRO A 288 -11.46 6.64 -18.66
N ALA A 289 -12.67 7.20 -18.76
CA ALA A 289 -13.56 6.90 -19.86
C ALA A 289 -12.92 7.32 -21.20
N ASP A 290 -13.04 6.50 -22.23
CA ASP A 290 -12.47 6.80 -23.55
C ASP A 290 -13.34 7.75 -24.39
N PHE A 291 -14.60 7.92 -23.99
CA PHE A 291 -15.62 8.73 -24.65
C PHE A 291 -16.44 9.51 -23.64
N ARG A 292 -16.87 10.70 -24.04
CA ARG A 292 -17.80 11.57 -23.30
C ARG A 292 -18.98 11.96 -24.22
N PRO A 293 -20.15 12.34 -23.68
CA PRO A 293 -21.19 12.93 -24.51
C PRO A 293 -20.69 14.23 -25.16
N GLU A 294 -21.14 14.49 -26.39
CA GLU A 294 -20.87 15.76 -27.07
C GLU A 294 -21.53 16.93 -26.34
N GLU A 295 -22.73 16.70 -25.80
CA GLU A 295 -23.51 17.68 -25.04
C GLU A 295 -23.99 17.06 -23.73
N THR A 296 -23.80 17.78 -22.62
CA THR A 296 -24.36 17.43 -21.31
C THR A 296 -25.62 18.25 -21.08
N GLN A 297 -26.69 17.60 -20.61
CA GLN A 297 -27.95 18.29 -20.30
C GLN A 297 -27.93 18.89 -18.90
N GLU A 298 -28.52 20.09 -18.73
CA GLU A 298 -28.66 20.74 -17.42
C GLU A 298 -29.74 20.10 -16.55
N THR A 299 -30.72 19.44 -17.17
CA THR A 299 -31.82 18.76 -16.49
C THR A 299 -31.77 17.26 -16.70
N LYS A 300 -32.29 16.50 -15.74
CA LYS A 300 -32.40 15.04 -15.83
C LYS A 300 -33.14 14.65 -17.10
N ILE A 301 -32.53 13.81 -17.93
CA ILE A 301 -33.16 13.33 -19.17
C ILE A 301 -34.38 12.47 -18.82
N GLU A 302 -35.53 12.76 -19.42
CA GLU A 302 -36.77 12.02 -19.17
C GLU A 302 -36.61 10.53 -19.51
N SER A 303 -37.13 9.66 -18.66
CA SER A 303 -37.24 8.22 -18.94
C SER A 303 -38.49 7.91 -19.75
N GLY A 304 -38.47 6.84 -20.54
CA GLY A 304 -39.66 6.34 -21.25
C GLY A 304 -39.69 6.62 -22.76
N LYS A 305 -38.62 7.22 -23.29
CA LYS A 305 -38.40 7.37 -24.74
C LYS A 305 -37.03 6.81 -25.12
N GLU A 306 -36.89 6.46 -26.38
CA GLU A 306 -35.59 6.12 -26.96
C GLU A 306 -34.66 7.34 -26.87
N LEU A 307 -33.41 7.11 -26.45
CA LEU A 307 -32.40 8.13 -26.29
C LEU A 307 -31.19 7.77 -27.17
N THR A 308 -30.86 8.64 -28.10
CA THR A 308 -29.61 8.55 -28.87
C THR A 308 -28.60 9.51 -28.29
N LEU A 309 -27.41 8.99 -27.92
CA LEU A 309 -26.30 9.79 -27.42
C LEU A 309 -25.18 9.83 -28.45
N LYS A 310 -24.76 11.04 -28.83
CA LYS A 310 -23.55 11.23 -29.64
C LYS A 310 -22.35 11.34 -28.69
N LEU A 311 -21.39 10.43 -28.87
CA LEU A 311 -20.19 10.35 -28.05
C LEU A 311 -18.97 10.83 -28.83
N ILE A 312 -18.13 11.62 -28.17
CA ILE A 312 -16.86 12.11 -28.70
C ILE A 312 -15.69 11.58 -27.85
N PRO A 313 -14.50 11.37 -28.44
CA PRO A 313 -13.34 10.89 -27.70
C PRO A 313 -12.91 11.84 -26.57
N THR A 314 -12.49 11.28 -25.43
CA THR A 314 -11.85 12.04 -24.35
C THR A 314 -10.38 12.33 -24.66
N PRO A 315 -9.78 13.37 -24.03
CA PRO A 315 -8.36 13.65 -24.18
C PRO A 315 -7.51 12.46 -23.73
N LYS A 316 -6.41 12.22 -24.44
CA LYS A 316 -5.51 11.12 -24.10
C LYS A 316 -4.40 11.61 -23.18
N ILE A 317 -4.58 11.34 -21.89
CA ILE A 317 -3.73 11.86 -20.80
C ILE A 317 -2.24 11.60 -21.06
N ALA A 318 -1.88 10.34 -21.37
CA ALA A 318 -0.50 9.93 -21.56
C ALA A 318 0.20 10.67 -22.69
N SER A 319 -0.43 10.69 -23.87
CA SER A 319 0.13 11.35 -25.05
C SER A 319 0.27 12.86 -24.84
N THR A 320 -0.62 13.47 -24.06
CA THR A 320 -0.55 14.91 -23.74
C THR A 320 0.57 15.19 -22.73
N LEU A 321 0.64 14.40 -21.66
CA LEU A 321 1.71 14.48 -20.66
C LEU A 321 3.09 14.37 -21.31
N ARG A 322 3.27 13.47 -22.28
CA ARG A 322 4.55 13.27 -22.97
C ARG A 322 5.05 14.44 -23.78
N ASN A 323 4.20 15.39 -24.15
CA ASN A 323 4.65 16.60 -24.83
C ASN A 323 5.38 17.57 -23.88
N GLU A 324 5.23 17.41 -22.56
CA GLU A 324 5.74 18.34 -21.55
C GLU A 324 6.56 17.67 -20.43
N TYR A 325 6.62 16.33 -20.40
CA TYR A 325 7.24 15.58 -19.31
C TYR A 325 8.11 14.43 -19.83
N GLU A 326 9.41 14.53 -19.54
CA GLU A 326 10.45 13.58 -19.97
C GLU A 326 10.77 12.51 -18.92
N GLY A 327 10.27 12.63 -17.68
CA GLY A 327 10.53 11.64 -16.62
C GLY A 327 9.82 10.31 -16.85
N ILE A 328 9.87 9.40 -15.88
CA ILE A 328 9.33 8.05 -16.08
C ILE A 328 7.80 8.09 -16.18
N VAL A 329 7.19 7.49 -17.21
CA VAL A 329 5.73 7.27 -17.26
C VAL A 329 5.40 5.81 -17.47
N ILE A 330 4.61 5.27 -16.55
CA ILE A 330 4.14 3.90 -16.55
C ILE A 330 2.67 3.86 -16.93
N GLY A 331 2.31 3.09 -17.95
CA GLY A 331 0.94 2.91 -18.41
C GLY A 331 0.30 1.60 -17.97
N PHE A 332 -1.02 1.50 -18.14
CA PHE A 332 -1.76 0.24 -17.99
C PHE A 332 -2.53 -0.14 -19.27
N ALA A 333 -2.56 -1.44 -19.54
CA ALA A 333 -3.30 -2.09 -20.62
C ALA A 333 -4.16 -3.22 -20.04
N ALA A 334 -5.35 -2.85 -19.57
CA ALA A 334 -6.38 -3.79 -19.18
C ALA A 334 -7.09 -4.30 -20.44
N GLU A 335 -6.88 -5.57 -20.80
CA GLU A 335 -7.49 -6.19 -21.98
C GLU A 335 -8.34 -7.40 -21.59
N THR A 336 -9.44 -7.62 -22.32
CA THR A 336 -10.34 -8.78 -22.14
C THR A 336 -9.82 -10.05 -22.82
N ILE A 337 -8.52 -10.10 -23.10
CA ILE A 337 -7.84 -11.27 -23.68
C ILE A 337 -7.47 -12.20 -22.54
N LEU A 338 -8.07 -13.39 -22.51
CA LEU A 338 -7.84 -14.39 -21.48
C LEU A 338 -6.98 -15.53 -22.02
N ASN A 339 -5.96 -15.92 -21.27
CA ASN A 339 -5.08 -17.06 -21.58
C ASN A 339 -4.35 -16.98 -22.94
N ASP A 340 -4.21 -15.78 -23.52
CA ASP A 340 -3.45 -15.53 -24.75
C ASP A 340 -2.43 -14.41 -24.47
N GLU A 341 -1.28 -14.85 -23.93
CA GLU A 341 -0.18 -13.97 -23.53
C GLU A 341 0.41 -13.22 -24.74
N GLU A 342 0.61 -13.90 -25.87
CA GLU A 342 1.23 -13.30 -27.05
C GLU A 342 0.43 -12.13 -27.58
N ARG A 343 -0.90 -12.28 -27.70
CA ARG A 343 -1.78 -11.21 -28.18
C ARG A 343 -1.89 -10.07 -27.17
N LEU A 344 -1.96 -10.40 -25.88
CA LEU A 344 -1.98 -9.40 -24.81
C LEU A 344 -0.70 -8.54 -24.82
N VAL A 345 0.47 -9.20 -24.87
CA VAL A 345 1.79 -8.54 -24.94
C VAL A 345 1.91 -7.71 -26.21
N SER A 346 1.49 -8.23 -27.36
CA SER A 346 1.55 -7.52 -28.65
C SER A 346 0.74 -6.21 -28.62
N LYS A 347 -0.51 -6.26 -28.14
CA LYS A 347 -1.33 -5.05 -27.96
C LYS A 347 -0.71 -4.05 -26.98
N ALA A 348 -0.17 -4.56 -25.87
CA ALA A 348 0.45 -3.71 -24.87
C ALA A 348 1.70 -3.00 -25.42
N LYS A 349 2.54 -3.69 -26.21
CA LYS A 349 3.69 -3.09 -26.91
C LYS A 349 3.26 -2.00 -27.88
N ASP A 350 2.19 -2.21 -28.64
CA ASP A 350 1.66 -1.18 -29.52
C ASP A 350 1.16 0.05 -28.75
N LYS A 351 0.48 -0.17 -27.61
CA LYS A 351 0.01 0.92 -26.75
C LYS A 351 1.18 1.65 -26.09
N LEU A 352 2.22 0.95 -25.65
CA LEU A 352 3.44 1.52 -25.09
C LEU A 352 4.06 2.52 -26.07
N ARG A 353 4.34 2.10 -27.32
CA ARG A 353 4.95 2.96 -28.34
C ARG A 353 4.08 4.17 -28.67
N LYS A 354 2.77 3.96 -28.89
CA LYS A 354 1.83 5.04 -29.26
C LYS A 354 1.62 6.08 -28.17
N ARG A 355 1.83 5.71 -26.90
CA ARG A 355 1.60 6.57 -25.73
C ARG A 355 2.90 7.13 -25.13
N GLY A 356 4.06 6.68 -25.61
CA GLY A 356 5.37 7.10 -25.10
C GLY A 356 5.62 6.64 -23.67
N PHE A 357 5.15 5.46 -23.27
CA PHE A 357 5.45 4.94 -21.92
C PHE A 357 6.85 4.33 -21.86
N ASN A 358 7.55 4.51 -20.74
CA ASN A 358 8.80 3.77 -20.49
C ASN A 358 8.51 2.30 -20.17
N ALA A 359 7.39 2.04 -19.48
CA ALA A 359 6.87 0.69 -19.31
C ALA A 359 5.34 0.67 -19.28
N ILE A 360 4.77 -0.49 -19.60
CA ILE A 360 3.34 -0.73 -19.56
C ILE A 360 3.02 -2.02 -18.81
N ILE A 361 1.97 -1.96 -18.00
CA ILE A 361 1.45 -3.11 -17.27
C ILE A 361 0.28 -3.68 -18.05
N ALA A 362 0.49 -4.85 -18.65
CA ALA A 362 -0.55 -5.58 -19.36
C ALA A 362 -1.23 -6.53 -18.38
N ASN A 363 -2.55 -6.38 -18.19
CA ASN A 363 -3.31 -7.19 -17.24
C ASN A 363 -4.57 -7.78 -17.87
N GLU A 364 -4.83 -9.05 -17.55
CA GLU A 364 -6.04 -9.74 -17.96
C GLU A 364 -7.23 -9.24 -17.13
N VAL A 365 -8.28 -8.76 -17.79
CA VAL A 365 -9.55 -8.36 -17.16
C VAL A 365 -10.69 -9.23 -17.68
N SER A 366 -11.52 -9.74 -16.76
CA SER A 366 -12.75 -10.47 -17.04
C SER A 366 -13.87 -9.89 -16.19
N TYR A 367 -15.06 -9.73 -16.79
CA TYR A 367 -16.24 -9.18 -16.13
C TYR A 367 -16.64 -9.97 -14.86
N ASP A 368 -16.36 -11.28 -14.83
CA ASP A 368 -16.95 -12.19 -13.84
C ASP A 368 -15.95 -12.77 -12.82
N LYS A 369 -14.63 -12.59 -13.02
CA LYS A 369 -13.63 -13.39 -12.27
C LYS A 369 -12.32 -12.68 -11.88
N VAL A 370 -11.81 -11.71 -12.64
CA VAL A 370 -10.45 -11.15 -12.44
C VAL A 370 -10.36 -9.71 -12.95
N GLY A 371 -9.75 -8.79 -12.17
CA GLY A 371 -9.25 -7.52 -12.71
C GLY A 371 -9.50 -6.30 -11.83
N PHE A 372 -10.63 -5.63 -12.05
CA PHE A 372 -10.89 -4.33 -11.42
C PHE A 372 -11.25 -4.44 -9.93
N ALA A 373 -12.14 -5.37 -9.55
CA ALA A 373 -12.64 -5.51 -8.18
C ALA A 373 -11.93 -6.58 -7.33
N THR A 374 -11.04 -7.38 -7.92
CA THR A 374 -10.33 -8.46 -7.20
C THR A 374 -9.04 -7.95 -6.54
N GLU A 375 -8.59 -8.63 -5.48
CA GLU A 375 -7.29 -8.39 -4.84
C GLU A 375 -6.12 -8.91 -5.70
N HIS A 376 -6.37 -9.95 -6.50
CA HIS A 376 -5.39 -10.52 -7.43
C HIS A 376 -5.59 -10.03 -8.85
N SER A 377 -4.49 -9.95 -9.60
CA SER A 377 -4.49 -9.76 -11.05
C SER A 377 -3.36 -10.59 -11.66
N LYS A 378 -3.53 -11.00 -12.91
CA LYS A 378 -2.46 -11.59 -13.70
C LYS A 378 -1.88 -10.50 -14.59
N ALA A 379 -0.59 -10.19 -14.39
CA ALA A 379 0.05 -9.05 -15.01
C ALA A 379 1.42 -9.39 -15.61
N TYR A 380 1.78 -8.59 -16.61
CA TYR A 380 3.09 -8.54 -17.24
C TYR A 380 3.57 -7.10 -17.22
N LEU A 381 4.81 -6.88 -16.84
CA LEU A 381 5.48 -5.59 -17.00
C LEU A 381 6.31 -5.66 -18.27
N ILE A 382 6.07 -4.74 -19.19
CA ILE A 382 6.74 -4.68 -20.49
C ILE A 382 7.43 -3.33 -20.60
N THR A 383 8.74 -3.32 -20.83
CA THR A 383 9.53 -2.08 -20.94
C THR A 383 9.64 -1.62 -22.40
N GLU A 384 10.08 -0.39 -22.60
CA GLU A 384 10.28 0.19 -23.94
C GLU A 384 11.46 -0.47 -24.69
N GLU A 385 12.45 -0.98 -23.98
CA GLU A 385 13.56 -1.79 -24.51
C GLU A 385 13.09 -3.19 -24.95
N GLY A 386 11.84 -3.56 -24.63
CA GLY A 386 11.21 -4.81 -25.04
C GLY A 386 11.37 -5.95 -24.04
N GLU A 387 11.92 -5.69 -22.85
CA GLU A 387 11.95 -6.66 -21.76
C GLU A 387 10.52 -6.99 -21.29
N ILE A 388 10.28 -8.26 -20.93
CA ILE A 388 8.99 -8.74 -20.44
C ILE A 388 9.21 -9.46 -19.11
N VAL A 389 8.76 -8.83 -18.03
CA VAL A 389 8.73 -9.42 -16.70
C VAL A 389 7.36 -10.05 -16.46
N ARG A 390 7.32 -11.39 -16.40
CA ARG A 390 6.12 -12.17 -16.10
C ARG A 390 5.85 -12.17 -14.60
N ILE A 391 4.91 -11.33 -14.13
CA ILE A 391 4.52 -11.28 -12.71
C ILE A 391 3.57 -12.45 -12.37
N GLY A 392 2.74 -12.86 -13.33
CA GLY A 392 1.75 -13.92 -13.11
C GLY A 392 0.59 -13.46 -12.22
N LYS A 393 -0.20 -14.42 -11.70
CA LYS A 393 -1.33 -14.11 -10.80
C LYS A 393 -0.79 -13.76 -9.41
N ALA A 394 -0.87 -12.49 -9.05
CA ALA A 394 -0.36 -11.98 -7.79
C ALA A 394 -1.34 -10.99 -7.14
N LEU A 395 -1.13 -10.69 -5.85
CA LEU A 395 -1.83 -9.59 -5.19
C LEU A 395 -1.43 -8.26 -5.85
N LYS A 396 -2.36 -7.30 -5.89
CA LYS A 396 -2.08 -5.95 -6.44
C LYS A 396 -0.89 -5.26 -5.77
N ILE A 397 -0.66 -5.49 -4.47
CA ILE A 397 0.53 -4.96 -3.77
C ILE A 397 1.85 -5.56 -4.31
N VAL A 398 1.85 -6.83 -4.69
CA VAL A 398 3.02 -7.48 -5.31
C VAL A 398 3.28 -6.94 -6.71
N ILE A 399 2.21 -6.66 -7.48
CA ILE A 399 2.33 -6.00 -8.79
C ILE A 399 2.85 -4.57 -8.60
N ALA A 400 2.32 -3.82 -7.62
CA ALA A 400 2.78 -2.48 -7.28
C ALA A 400 4.28 -2.46 -6.92
N ARG A 401 4.73 -3.43 -6.12
CA ARG A 401 6.15 -3.61 -5.79
C ARG A 401 7.01 -3.78 -7.03
N LYS A 402 6.62 -4.67 -7.95
CA LYS A 402 7.39 -4.90 -9.19
C LYS A 402 7.45 -3.68 -10.09
N ILE A 403 6.38 -2.89 -10.14
CA ILE A 403 6.36 -1.62 -10.87
C ILE A 403 7.33 -0.62 -10.24
N LEU A 404 7.34 -0.53 -8.91
CA LEU A 404 8.18 0.41 -8.18
C LEU A 404 9.65 -0.04 -8.10
N ASP A 405 9.92 -1.34 -8.18
CA ASP A 405 11.27 -1.87 -8.40
C ASP A 405 11.83 -1.35 -9.74
N TYR A 406 11.04 -1.42 -10.82
CA TYR A 406 11.41 -0.82 -12.11
C TYR A 406 11.61 0.70 -12.02
N VAL A 407 10.70 1.43 -11.38
CA VAL A 407 10.85 2.88 -11.19
C VAL A 407 12.14 3.22 -10.44
N LYS A 408 12.51 2.43 -9.42
CA LYS A 408 13.76 2.65 -8.68
C LYS A 408 14.99 2.47 -9.57
N GLU A 409 15.01 1.40 -10.36
CA GLU A 409 16.11 1.09 -11.27
C GLU A 409 16.27 2.16 -12.34
N GLU A 410 15.18 2.57 -12.99
CA GLU A 410 15.21 3.63 -14.02
C GLU A 410 15.57 5.00 -13.44
N ALA A 411 15.06 5.37 -12.26
CA ALA A 411 15.39 6.66 -11.63
C ALA A 411 16.86 6.74 -11.15
N SER A 412 17.58 5.61 -11.15
CA SER A 412 19.00 5.54 -10.79
C SER A 412 19.94 5.60 -12.01
N ARG A 413 19.40 5.58 -13.23
CA ARG A 413 20.14 5.78 -14.48
C ARG A 413 20.23 7.26 -14.81
#